data_AF-A0A6N6V9C5-F1
#
_entry.id   AF-A0A6N6V9C5-F1
#
_cell.length_a   1.000
_cell.length_b   1.000
_cell.length_c   1.000
_cell.angle_alpha   90.00
_cell.angle_beta   90.00
_cell.angle_gamma   90.00
#
_symmetry.space_group_name_H-M   'P 1'
#
loop_
_entity.id
_entity.type
_entity.pdbx_description
1 polymer ?
#
loop_
_entity_poly.entity_id
_entity_poly.type
_entity_poly.pdbx_seq_one_letter_code
_entity_poly.pdbx_strand_id
1 'polypeptide(L)'
;MGHKTKRILYIYKKLLSNHHVNVKHMAQFFNTNTRTIQRDIQDIKSFLNEQNQTILYEKTTCNYYIAYKNAFDDDYIQTNVTYEMTYQVYRQINKQYDTYIIQKNRQTIKVVLAIPRADAINLCFMYRKSLRMISPEILVKNFSQELSQLQNNYILKTI
;
A
#
# COMPACT_ATOMS: atom_id res chain seq x y z
N MET A 1 19.42 15.52 19.84
CA MET A 1 18.48 14.38 19.83
C MET A 1 17.48 14.38 18.66
N GLY A 2 17.11 15.53 18.06
CA GLY A 2 16.05 15.59 17.03
C GLY A 2 16.34 15.06 15.61
N HIS A 3 17.61 14.84 15.23
CA HIS A 3 17.96 14.40 13.86
C HIS A 3 17.67 12.92 13.60
N LYS A 4 17.79 12.06 14.63
CA LYS A 4 17.49 10.61 14.50
C LYS A 4 15.98 10.39 14.30
N THR A 5 15.16 10.98 15.16
CA THR A 5 13.69 10.83 15.11
C THR A 5 13.11 11.29 13.78
N LYS A 6 13.53 12.45 13.26
CA LYS A 6 13.09 12.94 11.94
C LYS A 6 13.44 11.97 10.81
N ARG A 7 14.64 11.39 10.86
CA ARG A 7 15.14 10.45 9.85
C ARG A 7 14.39 9.12 9.87
N ILE A 8 14.21 8.53 11.05
CA ILE A 8 13.40 7.32 11.24
C ILE A 8 11.98 7.54 10.73
N LEU A 9 11.34 8.64 11.13
CA LEU A 9 9.96 8.93 10.72
C LEU A 9 9.85 9.11 9.20
N TYR A 10 10.81 9.78 8.57
CA TYR A 10 10.82 9.96 7.12
C TYR A 10 10.99 8.63 6.38
N ILE A 11 11.98 7.83 6.79
CA ILE A 11 12.23 6.50 6.20
C ILE A 11 11.00 5.61 6.36
N TYR A 12 10.39 5.61 7.55
CA TYR A 12 9.17 4.85 7.83
C TYR A 12 7.98 5.28 6.97
N LYS A 13 7.71 6.60 6.85
CA LYS A 13 6.64 7.11 5.96
C LYS A 13 6.86 6.73 4.51
N LYS A 14 8.10 6.75 4.04
CA LYS A 14 8.47 6.34 2.68
C LYS A 14 8.16 4.85 2.46
N LEU A 15 8.56 4.00 3.40
CA LEU A 15 8.28 2.57 3.39
C LEU A 15 6.76 2.27 3.39
N LEU A 16 5.97 2.96 4.23
CA LEU A 16 4.51 2.81 4.27
C LEU A 16 3.80 3.26 2.98
N SER A 17 4.41 4.16 2.21
CA SER A 17 3.83 4.67 0.96
C SER A 17 4.21 3.79 -0.25
N ASN A 18 4.57 2.52 -0.04
CA ASN A 18 5.10 1.60 -1.05
C ASN A 18 6.36 2.10 -1.80
N HIS A 19 7.12 3.03 -1.22
CA HIS A 19 8.34 3.49 -1.84
C HIS A 19 9.56 2.71 -1.33
N HIS A 20 10.44 2.42 -2.27
CA HIS A 20 11.75 1.82 -2.00
C HIS A 20 12.69 2.79 -1.28
N VAL A 21 13.46 2.25 -0.33
CA VAL A 21 14.47 2.98 0.44
C VAL A 21 15.85 2.43 0.11
N ASN A 22 16.63 3.22 -0.63
CA ASN A 22 18.04 2.94 -0.86
C ASN A 22 18.90 3.57 0.24
N VAL A 23 19.77 2.78 0.88
CA VAL A 23 20.63 3.24 1.99
C VAL A 23 21.60 4.34 1.57
N LYS A 24 22.22 4.22 0.39
CA LYS A 24 23.20 5.21 -0.10
C LYS A 24 22.51 6.55 -0.38
N HIS A 25 21.35 6.51 -1.02
CA HIS A 25 20.56 7.70 -1.28
C HIS A 25 20.10 8.38 0.01
N MET A 26 19.58 7.63 1.00
CA MET A 26 19.18 8.21 2.28
C MET A 26 20.37 8.78 3.07
N ALA A 27 21.54 8.14 2.99
CA ALA A 27 22.75 8.62 3.63
C ALA A 27 23.16 9.99 3.06
N GLN A 28 23.12 10.14 1.74
CA GLN A 28 23.34 11.42 1.06
C GLN A 28 22.28 12.47 1.45
N PHE A 29 20.99 12.12 1.38
CA PHE A 29 19.88 13.04 1.68
C PHE A 29 19.93 13.60 3.11
N PHE A 30 20.30 12.77 4.08
CA PHE A 30 20.41 13.18 5.48
C PHE A 30 21.81 13.64 5.90
N ASN A 31 22.76 13.71 4.95
CA ASN A 31 24.16 14.00 5.20
C ASN A 31 24.73 13.15 6.37
N THR A 32 24.58 11.83 6.28
CA THR A 32 25.03 10.87 7.30
C THR A 32 25.67 9.63 6.68
N ASN A 33 26.18 8.74 7.52
CA ASN A 33 26.80 7.49 7.08
C ASN A 33 25.74 6.43 6.74
N THR A 34 26.02 5.59 5.75
CA THR A 34 25.19 4.43 5.38
C THR A 34 24.93 3.49 6.57
N ARG A 35 25.90 3.29 7.45
CA ARG A 35 25.76 2.51 8.70
C ARG A 35 24.77 3.12 9.69
N THR A 36 24.59 4.44 9.65
CA THR A 36 23.56 5.12 10.46
C THR A 36 22.18 4.79 9.90
N ILE A 37 21.98 4.95 8.59
CA ILE A 37 20.72 4.61 7.92
C ILE A 37 20.36 3.13 8.10
N GLN A 38 21.34 2.22 7.99
CA GLN A 38 21.11 0.79 8.23
C GLN A 38 20.62 0.51 9.65
N ARG A 39 21.17 1.18 10.66
CA ARG A 39 20.69 1.08 12.04
C ARG A 39 19.27 1.62 12.18
N ASP A 40 18.95 2.74 11.54
CA ASP A 40 17.58 3.27 11.56
C ASP A 40 16.58 2.31 10.87
N ILE A 41 16.96 1.70 9.75
CA ILE A 41 16.13 0.68 9.08
C ILE A 41 15.97 -0.55 9.97
N GLN A 42 17.02 -0.94 10.72
CA GLN A 42 16.94 -2.04 11.68
C GLN A 42 15.99 -1.71 12.83
N ASP A 43 16.04 -0.49 13.37
CA ASP A 43 15.11 -0.01 14.40
C ASP A 43 13.65 -0.08 13.88
N ILE A 44 13.41 0.38 12.64
CA ILE A 44 12.08 0.29 11.99
C ILE A 44 11.67 -1.16 11.75
N LYS A 45 12.59 -2.04 11.33
CA LYS A 45 12.33 -3.47 11.11
C LYS A 45 11.90 -4.15 12.40
N SER A 46 12.59 -3.88 13.52
CA SER A 46 12.22 -4.41 14.83
C SER A 46 10.80 -3.98 15.22
N PHE A 47 10.49 -2.69 15.08
CA PHE A 47 9.14 -2.16 15.33
C PHE A 47 8.06 -2.80 14.45
N LEU A 48 8.31 -2.93 13.14
CA LEU A 48 7.35 -3.55 12.22
C LEU A 48 7.14 -5.04 12.51
N ASN A 49 8.19 -5.76 12.91
CA ASN A 49 8.08 -7.18 13.26
C ASN A 49 7.11 -7.40 14.44
N GLU A 50 7.10 -6.51 15.44
CA GLU A 50 6.12 -6.53 16.55
C GLU A 50 4.68 -6.34 16.03
N GLN A 51 4.52 -5.58 14.94
CA GLN A 51 3.24 -5.33 14.27
C GLN A 51 2.92 -6.33 13.17
N ASN A 52 3.59 -7.49 13.17
CA ASN A 52 3.34 -8.49 12.15
C ASN A 52 3.54 -7.94 10.72
N GLN A 53 4.57 -7.12 10.48
CA GLN A 53 5.03 -6.70 9.16
C GLN A 53 6.55 -6.86 9.11
N THR A 54 7.16 -6.99 7.94
CA THR A 54 8.64 -7.05 7.89
C THR A 54 9.21 -6.22 6.76
N ILE A 55 10.53 -6.01 6.76
CA ILE A 55 11.25 -5.28 5.70
C ILE A 55 12.19 -6.27 5.00
N LEU A 56 12.08 -6.32 3.68
CA LEU A 56 12.96 -7.08 2.80
C LEU A 56 14.00 -6.18 2.14
N TYR A 57 15.06 -6.81 1.65
CA TYR A 57 16.15 -6.16 0.95
C TYR A 57 16.31 -6.78 -0.44
N GLU A 58 16.17 -5.96 -1.48
CA GLU A 58 16.40 -6.35 -2.86
C GLU A 58 17.87 -6.08 -3.25
N LYS A 59 18.61 -7.16 -3.55
CA LYS A 59 20.05 -7.07 -3.86
C LYS A 59 20.34 -6.36 -5.18
N THR A 60 19.48 -6.53 -6.19
CA THR A 60 19.67 -5.97 -7.54
C THR A 60 19.59 -4.44 -7.53
N THR A 61 18.62 -3.89 -6.81
CA THR A 61 18.37 -2.44 -6.74
C THR A 61 18.94 -1.79 -5.46
N CYS A 62 19.47 -2.61 -4.54
CA CYS A 62 19.96 -2.20 -3.23
C CYS A 62 18.90 -1.46 -2.38
N ASN A 63 17.64 -1.85 -2.51
CA ASN A 63 16.51 -1.19 -1.86
C ASN A 63 15.91 -2.01 -0.73
N TYR A 64 15.44 -1.30 0.29
CA TYR A 64 14.56 -1.85 1.32
C TYR A 64 13.11 -1.48 1.02
N TYR A 65 12.20 -2.41 1.32
CA TYR A 65 10.76 -2.25 1.17
C TYR A 65 10.04 -3.10 2.22
N ILE A 66 8.80 -2.73 2.57
CA ILE A 66 7.99 -3.55 3.48
C ILE A 66 7.58 -4.81 2.71
N ALA A 67 7.90 -5.98 3.28
CA ALA A 67 7.23 -7.21 2.91
C ALA A 67 5.80 -7.13 3.40
N TYR A 68 4.88 -7.20 2.46
CA TYR A 68 3.52 -7.57 2.75
C TYR A 68 3.56 -8.94 3.41
N LYS A 69 2.96 -9.06 4.61
CA LYS A 69 2.83 -10.38 5.23
C LYS A 69 1.94 -11.21 4.33
N ASN A 70 2.53 -12.25 3.74
CA ASN A 70 1.78 -13.32 3.10
C ASN A 70 0.88 -13.97 4.17
N ALA A 71 -0.39 -13.57 4.22
CA ALA A 71 -1.44 -14.53 4.41
C ALA A 71 -1.69 -15.17 3.03
N PHE A 72 -0.81 -16.14 2.69
CA PHE A 72 -0.79 -16.96 1.49
C PHE A 72 -0.29 -16.28 0.20
N ASP A 73 0.43 -17.04 -0.63
CA ASP A 73 0.99 -16.70 -1.95
C ASP A 73 -0.04 -16.21 -3.01
N ASP A 74 -1.26 -15.88 -2.59
CA ASP A 74 -2.40 -15.47 -3.41
C ASP A 74 -2.39 -13.96 -3.72
N ASP A 75 -1.59 -13.16 -2.99
CA ASP A 75 -1.64 -11.69 -3.01
C ASP A 75 -0.98 -11.04 -4.25
N TYR A 76 -0.08 -11.76 -4.93
CA TYR A 76 0.49 -11.39 -6.23
C TYR A 76 -0.27 -12.00 -7.42
N ILE A 77 -1.30 -12.81 -7.17
CA ILE A 77 -2.16 -13.26 -8.26
C ILE A 77 -2.88 -12.02 -8.79
N GLN A 78 -2.59 -11.69 -10.04
CA GLN A 78 -3.38 -10.72 -10.78
C GLN A 78 -4.82 -11.22 -10.80
N THR A 79 -5.70 -10.42 -10.23
CA THR A 79 -7.13 -10.66 -10.22
C THR A 79 -7.82 -9.58 -11.02
N ASN A 80 -8.86 -10.00 -11.73
CA ASN A 80 -9.68 -9.08 -12.52
C ASN A 80 -10.77 -8.52 -11.61
N VAL A 81 -10.62 -7.25 -11.27
CA VAL A 81 -11.54 -6.55 -10.36
C VAL A 81 -12.35 -5.54 -11.15
N THR A 82 -13.66 -5.62 -11.03
CA THR A 82 -14.55 -4.62 -11.63
C THR A 82 -14.77 -3.49 -10.64
N TYR A 83 -14.42 -2.28 -11.07
CA TYR A 83 -14.65 -1.05 -10.35
C TYR A 83 -15.64 -0.17 -11.07
N GLU A 84 -16.44 0.55 -10.31
CA GLU A 84 -17.13 1.75 -10.76
C GLU A 84 -16.42 2.97 -10.18
N MET A 85 -16.00 3.89 -11.04
CA MET A 85 -15.22 5.06 -10.61
C MET A 85 -15.57 6.30 -11.44
N THR A 86 -15.19 7.47 -10.95
CA THR A 86 -15.29 8.71 -11.74
C THR A 86 -14.23 8.72 -12.85
N TYR A 87 -14.49 9.48 -13.91
CA TYR A 87 -13.51 9.68 -14.98
C TYR A 87 -12.19 10.28 -14.51
N GLN A 88 -12.22 11.09 -13.45
CA GLN A 88 -11.00 11.68 -12.88
C GLN A 88 -10.09 10.59 -12.29
N VAL A 89 -10.65 9.66 -11.51
CA VAL A 89 -9.89 8.54 -10.94
C VAL A 89 -9.35 7.65 -12.06
N TYR A 90 -10.18 7.31 -13.04
CA TYR A 90 -9.75 6.47 -14.16
C TYR A 90 -8.53 7.05 -14.89
N ARG A 91 -8.53 8.37 -15.20
CA ARG A 91 -7.38 9.03 -15.83
C ARG A 91 -6.10 9.00 -14.98
N GLN A 92 -6.22 8.90 -13.66
CA GLN A 92 -5.06 8.85 -12.77
C GLN A 92 -4.42 7.45 -12.76
N ILE A 93 -5.23 6.39 -12.81
CA ILE A 93 -4.75 5.01 -12.58
C ILE A 93 -4.67 4.15 -13.85
N ASN A 94 -5.32 4.54 -14.97
CA ASN A 94 -5.39 3.71 -16.18
C ASN A 94 -4.05 3.46 -16.88
N LYS A 95 -3.00 4.25 -16.58
CA LYS A 95 -1.65 4.03 -17.11
C LYS A 95 -0.86 3.01 -16.30
N GLN A 96 -1.33 2.66 -15.10
CA GLN A 96 -0.62 1.80 -14.15
C GLN A 96 -1.11 0.34 -14.21
N TYR A 97 -2.28 0.11 -14.79
CA TYR A 97 -2.93 -1.21 -14.83
C TYR A 97 -3.46 -1.50 -16.22
N ASP A 98 -3.49 -2.78 -16.58
CA ASP A 98 -4.25 -3.22 -17.75
C ASP A 98 -5.73 -3.09 -17.44
N THR A 99 -6.46 -2.42 -18.34
CA THR A 99 -7.88 -2.10 -18.13
C THR A 99 -8.78 -2.48 -19.29
N TYR A 100 -9.99 -2.92 -18.95
CA TYR A 100 -11.05 -3.19 -19.91
C TYR A 100 -12.34 -2.48 -19.49
N ILE A 101 -12.86 -1.60 -20.33
CA ILE A 101 -14.05 -0.79 -20.02
C ILE A 101 -15.31 -1.61 -20.32
N ILE A 102 -16.16 -1.83 -19.31
CA ILE A 102 -17.43 -2.55 -19.45
C ILE A 102 -18.55 -1.59 -19.85
N GLN A 103 -18.64 -0.46 -19.15
CA GLN A 103 -19.77 0.47 -19.29
C GLN A 103 -19.33 1.90 -19.00
N LYS A 104 -19.89 2.85 -19.76
CA LYS A 104 -19.72 4.28 -19.53
C LYS A 104 -21.07 4.92 -19.24
N ASN A 105 -21.12 5.72 -18.18
CA ASN A 105 -22.28 6.55 -17.83
C ASN A 105 -21.86 8.03 -17.89
N ARG A 106 -22.82 8.94 -17.67
CA ARG A 106 -22.56 10.40 -17.69
C ARG A 106 -21.52 10.84 -16.64
N GLN A 107 -21.47 10.16 -15.49
CA GLN A 107 -20.65 10.57 -14.34
C GLN A 107 -19.54 9.56 -14.00
N THR A 108 -19.78 8.28 -14.28
CA THR A 108 -18.91 7.18 -13.87
C THR A 108 -18.59 6.24 -15.03
N ILE A 109 -17.55 5.45 -14.84
CA ILE A 109 -17.12 4.38 -15.73
C ILE A 109 -17.01 3.08 -14.92
N LYS A 110 -17.52 1.99 -15.48
CA LYS A 110 -17.26 0.64 -14.99
C LYS A 110 -16.14 0.01 -15.81
N VAL A 111 -15.12 -0.44 -15.12
CA VAL A 111 -13.88 -0.91 -15.73
C VAL A 111 -13.33 -2.08 -14.94
N VAL A 112 -12.86 -3.09 -15.65
CA VAL A 112 -12.06 -4.18 -15.10
C VAL A 112 -10.61 -3.75 -15.06
N LEU A 113 -9.96 -3.90 -13.91
CA LEU A 113 -8.52 -3.75 -13.74
C LEU A 113 -7.93 -5.14 -13.48
N ALA A 114 -6.86 -5.49 -14.20
CA ALA A 114 -5.98 -6.57 -13.79
C ALA A 114 -5.02 -6.02 -12.74
N ILE A 115 -5.23 -6.41 -11.48
CA ILE A 115 -4.54 -5.81 -10.34
C ILE A 115 -4.15 -6.90 -9.34
N PRO A 116 -3.01 -6.79 -8.63
CA PRO A 116 -2.71 -7.66 -7.51
C PRO A 116 -3.83 -7.62 -6.46
N ARG A 117 -4.16 -8.78 -5.90
CA ARG A 117 -5.25 -8.92 -4.93
C ARG A 117 -5.08 -7.99 -3.72
N ALA A 118 -3.84 -7.83 -3.23
CA ALA A 118 -3.49 -6.92 -2.14
C ALA A 118 -3.84 -5.44 -2.46
N ASP A 119 -3.59 -5.02 -3.71
CA ASP A 119 -3.83 -3.64 -4.12
C ASP A 119 -5.32 -3.35 -4.36
N ALA A 120 -6.11 -4.40 -4.62
CA ALA A 120 -7.52 -4.25 -4.94
C ALA A 120 -8.33 -3.58 -3.81
N ILE A 121 -8.04 -3.95 -2.56
CA ILE A 121 -8.66 -3.38 -1.36
C ILE A 121 -8.08 -1.98 -1.07
N ASN A 122 -6.76 -1.81 -1.23
CA ASN A 122 -6.09 -0.53 -1.01
C ASN A 122 -6.65 0.58 -1.91
N LEU A 123 -6.93 0.29 -3.18
CA LEU A 123 -7.59 1.25 -4.09
C LEU A 123 -8.93 1.75 -3.56
N CYS A 124 -9.73 0.86 -2.94
CA CYS A 124 -11.01 1.25 -2.33
C CYS A 124 -10.80 2.23 -1.18
N PHE A 125 -9.79 2.04 -0.34
CA PHE A 125 -9.49 2.98 0.74
C PHE A 125 -8.97 4.32 0.22
N MET A 126 -8.06 4.30 -0.74
CA MET A 126 -7.45 5.51 -1.31
C MET A 126 -8.48 6.40 -2.01
N TYR A 127 -9.38 5.80 -2.79
CA TYR A 127 -10.37 6.51 -3.60
C TYR A 127 -11.80 6.35 -3.08
N ARG A 128 -11.99 6.12 -1.79
CA ARG A 128 -13.26 5.76 -1.12
C ARG A 128 -14.50 6.60 -1.43
N LYS A 129 -14.34 7.83 -1.93
CA LYS A 129 -15.46 8.73 -2.29
C LYS A 129 -15.84 8.65 -3.78
N SER A 130 -14.96 8.11 -4.61
CA SER A 130 -15.01 8.24 -6.08
C SER A 130 -14.74 6.94 -6.82
N LEU A 131 -14.57 5.84 -6.09
CA LEU A 131 -14.33 4.49 -6.60
C LEU A 131 -15.03 3.49 -5.68
N ARG A 132 -15.69 2.50 -6.28
CA ARG A 132 -16.36 1.40 -5.60
C ARG A 132 -16.04 0.09 -6.30
N MET A 133 -15.66 -0.92 -5.52
CA MET A 133 -15.53 -2.30 -6.01
C MET A 133 -16.91 -2.93 -6.22
N ILE A 134 -17.12 -3.54 -7.39
CA ILE A 134 -18.37 -4.24 -7.75
C ILE A 134 -18.17 -5.76 -7.75
N SER A 135 -16.99 -6.23 -8.19
CA SER A 135 -16.69 -7.66 -8.36
C SER A 135 -15.18 -7.88 -8.29
N PRO A 136 -14.68 -9.05 -7.83
CA PRO A 136 -15.44 -10.25 -7.42
C PRO A 136 -16.07 -10.13 -6.02
N GLU A 137 -17.17 -10.85 -5.79
CA GLU A 137 -17.94 -10.80 -4.53
C GLU A 137 -17.09 -11.15 -3.30
N ILE A 138 -16.13 -12.06 -3.47
CA ILE A 138 -15.18 -12.43 -2.40
C ILE A 138 -14.39 -11.21 -1.94
N LEU A 139 -13.90 -10.37 -2.86
CA LEU A 139 -13.16 -9.16 -2.49
C LEU A 139 -14.05 -8.07 -1.91
N VAL A 140 -15.30 -7.96 -2.38
CA VAL A 140 -16.29 -7.05 -1.78
C VAL A 140 -16.58 -7.43 -0.32
N LYS A 141 -16.69 -8.73 -0.03
CA LYS A 141 -16.85 -9.26 1.34
C LYS A 141 -15.63 -8.96 2.21
N ASN A 142 -14.42 -9.23 1.70
CA ASN A 142 -13.18 -8.94 2.41
C ASN A 142 -13.07 -7.44 2.77
N PHE A 143 -13.35 -6.56 1.80
CA PHE A 143 -13.35 -5.12 2.05
C PHE A 143 -14.35 -4.69 3.13
N SER A 144 -15.55 -5.28 3.13
CA SER A 144 -16.59 -5.01 4.13
C SER A 144 -16.18 -5.48 5.54
N GLN A 145 -15.48 -6.63 5.62
CA GLN A 145 -14.93 -7.14 6.88
C GLN A 145 -13.83 -6.22 7.41
N GLU A 146 -12.92 -5.75 6.57
CA GLU A 146 -11.87 -4.81 6.99
C GLU A 146 -12.45 -3.49 7.50
N LEU A 147 -13.48 -2.94 6.83
CA LEU A 147 -14.16 -1.75 7.33
C LEU A 147 -14.77 -1.97 8.72
N SER A 148 -15.41 -3.12 8.93
CA SER A 148 -15.99 -3.49 10.24
C SER A 148 -14.90 -3.62 11.31
N GLN A 149 -13.77 -4.23 10.99
CA GLN A 149 -12.63 -4.35 11.90
C GLN A 149 -12.03 -2.98 12.24
N LEU A 150 -11.89 -2.09 11.26
CA LEU A 150 -11.41 -0.72 11.49
C LEU A 150 -12.37 0.05 12.42
N GLN A 151 -13.68 -0.05 12.19
CA GLN A 151 -14.67 0.55 13.09
C GLN A 151 -14.55 -0.01 14.51
N ASN A 152 -14.45 -1.32 14.68
CA ASN A 152 -14.31 -1.95 15.99
C ASN A 152 -13.02 -1.51 16.69
N ASN A 153 -11.90 -1.48 15.98
CA ASN A 153 -10.60 -1.19 16.57
C ASN A 153 -10.40 0.28 16.95
N TYR A 154 -10.98 1.21 16.18
CA TYR A 154 -10.67 2.64 16.32
C TYR A 154 -11.85 3.51 16.77
N ILE A 155 -13.09 3.04 16.64
CA ILE A 155 -14.30 3.83 16.94
C ILE A 155 -15.07 3.20 18.10
N LEU A 156 -15.30 1.88 18.05
CA LEU A 156 -16.18 1.19 19.01
C LEU A 156 -15.46 0.58 20.21
N LYS A 157 -14.11 0.55 20.21
CA LYS A 157 -13.34 0.29 21.43
C LYS A 157 -13.47 1.49 22.38
N THR A 158 -14.53 1.49 23.19
CA THR A 158 -14.57 2.26 24.44
C THR A 158 -13.57 1.63 25.41
N ILE A 159 -12.56 2.41 25.80
CA ILE A 159 -11.72 2.18 26.98
C ILE A 159 -12.62 2.25 28.21
#